data_AF-A0A1A7XSG3-F1
#
_entry.id   AF-A0A1A7XSG3-F1
#
_cell.length_a   1.000
_cell.length_b   1.000
_cell.length_c   1.000
_cell.angle_alpha   90.00
_cell.angle_beta   90.00
_cell.angle_gamma   90.00
#
_symmetry.space_group_name_H-M   'P 1'
#
loop_
_entity.id
_entity.type
_entity.pdbx_description
1 polymer ?
#
loop_
_entity_poly.entity_id
_entity_poly.type
_entity_poly.pdbx_seq_one_letter_code
_entity_poly.pdbx_strand_id
1 'polypeptide(L)'
;ASSITVSRLHLRGRTCLLNCFQKVDTFLHRSVGTDAAAAQSETTPRDGREAKDGRRSLHAVQAERQEQAEKSVLISCQSRTSEKKFLKYLSRHGHIQKYFFYESYGVYAVVEFASRDGVASLLEAATIPSISHESMVPFKSRLMSLRSVDSLNHQSSLQCRPQTSVSISELIHRLSSEESVEQQITSLTEVYQLTEENSRLRFLVCSLLKDIAAAYFPECTIRPFGSSVNGFGKLGCDLDMFLDLDSISGWNVKQPKSGLFLEYQMKRANSERAVTQSILSVIGECVDQFGPGCVGVQRILNARCPLVRFSHQPSGFQCDLTANNRVAMISTELLYLYGELDPRVRHLVFTIRCWARVHGITSSIPGAWISNFSLTVMVLFFLQRRSPPIIPTLDHLRDLAGPADKSVIEGNDCTFVRDFSKIPLQSNSETLEMLLWEFFVFYATFPFSKMSINIRKGKEQNKPEVAPLHIQNPFETSLNVSKNVNSTQLDRFVALCQESSWLVQQSETNTPKGVSGDGSPTPWGLAALLLPSQVEGIKGRKKRRREPASERIKSLLESLKNKNQGKKS
;
A
#
# COMPACT_ATOMS: atom_id res chain seq x y z
N ALA A 1 9.07 52.93 45.09
CA ALA A 1 8.46 53.84 44.09
C ALA A 1 8.14 52.99 42.87
N SER A 2 6.91 52.67 42.48
CA SER A 2 5.54 53.08 42.84
C SER A 2 4.65 51.91 42.34
N SER A 3 3.92 51.13 43.14
CA SER A 3 2.67 51.40 43.87
C SER A 3 1.38 51.19 43.05
N ILE A 4 0.56 50.20 43.50
CA ILE A 4 -0.93 50.21 43.63
C ILE A 4 -1.73 49.97 42.30
N THR A 5 -2.80 49.15 42.17
CA THR A 5 -3.85 48.66 43.11
C THR A 5 -4.55 47.39 42.57
N VAL A 6 -5.05 46.58 43.50
CA VAL A 6 -6.12 45.59 43.34
C VAL A 6 -7.49 46.29 43.38
N SER A 7 -8.48 45.83 42.61
CA SER A 7 -9.89 46.11 42.90
C SER A 7 -10.77 44.93 42.50
N ARG A 8 -11.29 44.25 43.53
CA ARG A 8 -12.43 43.34 43.49
C ARG A 8 -13.71 44.17 43.51
N LEU A 9 -14.72 43.79 42.72
CA LEU A 9 -16.10 44.21 42.94
C LEU A 9 -17.00 42.97 42.83
N HIS A 10 -17.62 42.64 43.97
CA HIS A 10 -18.73 41.72 44.10
C HIS A 10 -20.03 42.50 43.86
N LEU A 11 -20.97 41.92 43.12
CA LEU A 11 -22.40 42.11 43.38
C LEU A 11 -23.20 40.87 42.93
N ARG A 12 -24.01 40.39 43.87
CA ARG A 12 -24.96 39.27 43.80
C ARG A 12 -26.17 39.61 42.93
N GLY A 13 -26.81 38.60 42.33
CA GLY A 13 -28.26 38.69 42.02
C GLY A 13 -28.86 37.72 41.01
N ARG A 14 -29.22 36.51 41.48
CA ARG A 14 -30.50 35.77 41.24
C ARG A 14 -31.07 35.50 39.81
N THR A 15 -31.07 34.20 39.47
CA THR A 15 -32.20 33.33 39.02
C THR A 15 -33.01 33.58 37.72
N CYS A 16 -32.97 32.55 36.85
CA CYS A 16 -34.08 31.83 36.20
C CYS A 16 -34.87 32.50 35.05
N LEU A 17 -34.86 31.89 33.85
CA LEU A 17 -36.02 31.24 33.22
C LEU A 17 -35.76 30.79 31.76
N LEU A 18 -36.20 29.57 31.47
CA LEU A 18 -36.42 28.98 30.15
C LEU A 18 -37.61 29.61 29.40
N ASN A 19 -37.60 29.46 28.07
CA ASN A 19 -38.69 29.00 27.17
C ASN A 19 -39.15 29.90 26.01
N CYS A 20 -39.13 29.26 24.82
CA CYS A 20 -40.06 29.36 23.67
C CYS A 20 -40.01 30.65 22.80
N PHE A 21 -40.26 30.66 21.48
CA PHE A 21 -41.22 29.91 20.66
C PHE A 21 -40.84 29.86 19.15
N GLN A 22 -41.24 28.74 18.52
CA GLN A 22 -41.76 28.52 17.16
C GLN A 22 -42.66 29.69 16.63
N LYS A 23 -42.85 30.04 15.34
CA LYS A 23 -43.28 29.34 14.09
C LYS A 23 -43.65 30.50 13.10
N VAL A 24 -43.34 30.48 11.78
CA VAL A 24 -44.26 30.21 10.62
C VAL A 24 -44.31 31.38 9.61
N ASP A 25 -43.65 31.15 8.46
CA ASP A 25 -44.19 31.01 7.09
C ASP A 25 -44.64 32.20 6.18
N THR A 26 -44.36 31.98 4.87
CA THR A 26 -44.92 32.58 3.62
C THR A 26 -44.49 34.03 3.21
N PHE A 27 -44.18 34.43 1.96
CA PHE A 27 -44.31 33.89 0.59
C PHE A 27 -43.48 34.76 -0.45
N LEU A 28 -42.93 34.14 -1.52
CA LEU A 28 -42.56 34.62 -2.90
C LEU A 28 -41.50 35.74 -3.09
N HIS A 29 -40.67 35.85 -4.16
CA HIS A 29 -40.54 35.21 -5.49
C HIS A 29 -39.13 35.54 -6.09
N ARG A 30 -38.59 34.64 -6.94
CA ARG A 30 -37.73 34.88 -8.13
C ARG A 30 -36.24 35.32 -7.98
N SER A 31 -35.32 34.38 -8.23
CA SER A 31 -34.57 34.23 -9.52
C SER A 31 -33.06 33.92 -9.41
N VAL A 32 -32.61 33.01 -10.32
CA VAL A 32 -31.27 32.77 -10.91
C VAL A 32 -30.22 31.89 -10.17
N GLY A 33 -30.32 30.58 -10.39
CA GLY A 33 -29.39 29.73 -11.16
C GLY A 33 -27.88 29.65 -10.85
N THR A 34 -27.45 28.56 -10.20
CA THR A 34 -26.25 27.75 -10.57
C THR A 34 -26.25 26.45 -9.76
N ASP A 35 -26.61 25.34 -10.41
CA ASP A 35 -26.64 24.00 -9.81
C ASP A 35 -25.28 23.30 -9.99
N ALA A 36 -24.56 23.15 -8.89
CA ALA A 36 -23.66 22.03 -8.66
C ALA A 36 -24.27 21.24 -7.50
N ALA A 37 -24.91 20.12 -7.85
CA ALA A 37 -25.64 19.28 -6.92
C ALA A 37 -24.69 18.76 -5.82
N ALA A 38 -24.98 19.15 -4.59
CA ALA A 38 -24.43 18.52 -3.39
C ALA A 38 -25.14 17.18 -3.20
N ALA A 39 -24.40 16.08 -3.23
CA ALA A 39 -24.90 14.78 -2.79
C ALA A 39 -25.10 14.84 -1.27
N GLN A 40 -26.35 14.94 -0.84
CA GLN A 40 -26.72 14.61 0.53
C GLN A 40 -26.80 13.10 0.68
N SER A 41 -26.19 12.64 1.76
CA SER A 41 -26.31 11.33 2.36
C SER A 41 -27.76 10.99 2.69
N GLU A 42 -28.41 10.20 1.85
CA GLU A 42 -29.47 9.29 2.26
C GLU A 42 -29.05 7.87 1.89
N THR A 43 -28.86 7.05 2.92
CA THR A 43 -28.66 5.61 2.84
C THR A 43 -29.91 4.92 2.29
N THR A 44 -29.97 4.77 0.97
CA THR A 44 -30.66 3.65 0.29
C THR A 44 -29.88 3.29 -0.99
N PRO A 45 -29.65 2.00 -1.30
CA PRO A 45 -28.81 1.60 -2.42
C PRO A 45 -29.59 1.73 -3.73
N ARG A 46 -29.40 2.85 -4.43
CA ARG A 46 -29.78 2.99 -5.85
C ARG A 46 -28.61 3.55 -6.64
N ASP A 47 -27.66 2.67 -6.93
CA ASP A 47 -26.90 2.71 -8.17
C ASP A 47 -26.50 1.27 -8.57
N GLY A 48 -27.50 0.53 -9.05
CA GLY A 48 -27.34 -0.74 -9.73
C GLY A 48 -26.94 -0.56 -11.20
N ARG A 49 -25.84 0.15 -11.44
CA ARG A 49 -25.12 0.12 -12.72
C ARG A 49 -23.67 -0.24 -12.47
N GLU A 50 -23.47 -1.41 -11.89
CA GLU A 50 -22.20 -2.11 -12.03
C GLU A 50 -21.93 -2.27 -13.53
N ALA A 51 -20.72 -1.87 -13.93
CA ALA A 51 -20.27 -1.96 -15.31
C ALA A 51 -20.48 -3.39 -15.82
N LYS A 52 -20.95 -3.52 -17.07
CA LYS A 52 -21.11 -4.79 -17.81
C LYS A 52 -19.86 -5.69 -17.86
N ASP A 53 -18.73 -5.27 -17.27
CA ASP A 53 -17.39 -5.85 -17.37
C ASP A 53 -16.72 -6.14 -16.00
N GLY A 54 -17.46 -6.02 -14.88
CA GLY A 54 -16.96 -6.41 -13.54
C GLY A 54 -15.82 -5.57 -12.93
N ARG A 55 -15.18 -4.67 -13.69
CA ARG A 55 -14.12 -3.76 -13.20
C ARG A 55 -14.67 -2.70 -12.24
N ARG A 56 -14.01 -2.52 -11.10
CA ARG A 56 -14.40 -1.56 -10.05
C ARG A 56 -13.36 -0.46 -9.90
N SER A 57 -13.81 0.77 -9.62
CA SER A 57 -12.88 1.88 -9.35
C SER A 57 -12.07 1.64 -8.08
N LEU A 58 -10.83 2.15 -8.04
CA LEU A 58 -9.98 2.00 -6.86
C LEU A 58 -10.65 2.58 -5.61
N HIS A 59 -11.32 3.72 -5.75
CA HIS A 59 -12.05 4.35 -4.64
C HIS A 59 -13.13 3.41 -4.07
N ALA A 60 -13.95 2.78 -4.92
CA ALA A 60 -14.98 1.86 -4.46
C ALA A 60 -14.39 0.63 -3.76
N VAL A 61 -13.29 0.08 -4.28
CA VAL A 61 -12.56 -1.02 -3.64
C VAL A 61 -12.02 -0.57 -2.28
N GLN A 62 -11.34 0.57 -2.18
CA GLN A 62 -10.80 1.06 -0.92
C GLN A 62 -11.89 1.35 0.12
N ALA A 63 -13.03 1.93 -0.28
CA ALA A 63 -14.14 2.22 0.62
C ALA A 63 -14.73 0.94 1.23
N GLU A 64 -14.97 -0.08 0.41
CA GLU A 64 -15.44 -1.39 0.90
C GLU A 64 -14.43 -2.03 1.87
N ARG A 65 -13.14 -2.00 1.52
CA ARG A 65 -12.08 -2.57 2.37
C ARG A 65 -11.92 -1.83 3.69
N GLN A 66 -12.11 -0.52 3.67
CA GLN A 66 -12.08 0.30 4.88
C GLN A 66 -13.26 -0.06 5.80
N GLU A 67 -14.46 -0.22 5.26
CA GLU A 67 -15.64 -0.65 6.01
C GLU A 67 -15.42 -2.05 6.65
N GLN A 68 -14.90 -3.00 5.85
CA GLN A 68 -14.52 -4.34 6.34
C GLN A 68 -13.49 -4.28 7.47
N ALA A 69 -12.49 -3.40 7.35
CA ALA A 69 -11.45 -3.24 8.37
C ALA A 69 -11.98 -2.62 9.66
N GLU A 70 -12.96 -1.72 9.60
CA GLU A 70 -13.56 -1.09 10.79
C GLU A 70 -14.43 -2.04 11.61
N LYS A 71 -14.96 -3.11 11.00
CA LYS A 71 -15.65 -4.21 11.69
C LYS A 71 -14.76 -5.44 11.93
N SER A 72 -13.44 -5.27 11.81
CA SER A 72 -12.46 -6.33 12.03
C SER A 72 -11.61 -6.10 13.27
N VAL A 73 -11.15 -7.20 13.88
CA VAL A 73 -10.22 -7.24 15.01
C VAL A 73 -9.02 -8.13 14.71
N LEU A 74 -7.90 -7.87 15.38
CA LEU A 74 -6.69 -8.67 15.30
C LEU A 74 -6.44 -9.38 16.63
N ILE A 75 -6.40 -10.71 16.62
CA ILE A 75 -6.34 -11.51 17.85
C ILE A 75 -5.07 -12.37 17.83
N SER A 76 -4.17 -12.14 18.78
CA SER A 76 -3.07 -13.06 19.07
C SER A 76 -3.62 -14.35 19.68
N CYS A 77 -3.23 -15.47 19.08
CA CYS A 77 -3.66 -16.80 19.47
C CYS A 77 -2.51 -17.55 20.14
N GLN A 78 -2.78 -18.21 21.26
CA GLN A 78 -1.82 -19.14 21.85
C GLN A 78 -1.67 -20.39 20.99
N SER A 79 -0.49 -21.01 21.02
CA SER A 79 -0.12 -22.18 20.21
C SER A 79 -1.05 -23.38 20.38
N ARG A 80 -1.93 -23.41 21.38
CA ARG A 80 -2.86 -24.52 21.69
C ARG A 80 -4.33 -24.20 21.40
N THR A 81 -4.62 -23.08 20.75
CA THR A 81 -5.99 -22.65 20.46
C THR A 81 -6.64 -23.56 19.40
N SER A 82 -7.78 -24.19 19.74
CA SER A 82 -8.61 -24.90 18.75
C SER A 82 -9.48 -23.91 17.98
N GLU A 83 -9.50 -24.02 16.65
CA GLU A 83 -10.34 -23.19 15.78
C GLU A 83 -11.82 -23.22 16.17
N LYS A 84 -12.36 -24.42 16.46
CA LYS A 84 -13.77 -24.57 16.88
C LYS A 84 -14.05 -23.82 18.20
N LYS A 85 -13.15 -23.92 19.19
CA LYS A 85 -13.29 -23.20 20.46
C LYS A 85 -13.16 -21.69 20.27
N PHE A 86 -12.21 -21.27 19.44
CA PHE A 86 -11.96 -19.87 19.10
C PHE A 86 -13.19 -19.20 18.50
N LEU A 87 -13.77 -19.82 17.46
CA LEU A 87 -14.96 -19.28 16.80
C LEU A 87 -16.17 -19.31 17.74
N LYS A 88 -16.39 -20.42 18.47
CA LYS A 88 -17.49 -20.52 19.43
C LYS A 88 -17.45 -19.42 20.50
N TYR A 89 -16.26 -19.02 20.93
CA TYR A 89 -16.10 -17.91 21.87
C TYR A 89 -16.49 -16.57 21.22
N LEU A 90 -15.89 -16.26 20.06
CA LEU A 90 -16.08 -14.98 19.39
C LEU A 90 -17.51 -14.78 18.84
N SER A 91 -18.18 -15.85 18.41
CA SER A 91 -19.56 -15.79 17.93
C SER A 91 -20.57 -15.34 18.99
N ARG A 92 -20.19 -15.30 20.28
CA ARG A 92 -21.03 -14.73 21.35
C ARG A 92 -21.14 -13.21 21.28
N HIS A 93 -20.19 -12.55 20.62
CA HIS A 93 -20.16 -11.09 20.48
C HIS A 93 -20.85 -10.62 19.19
N GLY A 94 -20.96 -11.49 18.19
CA GLY A 94 -21.65 -11.18 16.94
C GLY A 94 -21.39 -12.23 15.87
N HIS A 95 -22.14 -12.15 14.77
CA HIS A 95 -21.91 -13.01 13.61
C HIS A 95 -20.54 -12.73 12.99
N ILE A 96 -19.74 -13.78 12.78
CA ILE A 96 -18.42 -13.69 12.13
C ILE A 96 -18.64 -13.84 10.62
N GLN A 97 -18.30 -12.80 9.87
CA GLN A 97 -18.42 -12.79 8.42
C GLN A 97 -17.26 -13.55 7.76
N LYS A 98 -16.03 -13.26 8.20
CA LYS A 98 -14.80 -13.88 7.68
C LYS A 98 -13.76 -13.97 8.78
N TYR A 99 -12.88 -14.95 8.69
CA TYR A 99 -11.69 -15.03 9.52
C TYR A 99 -10.58 -15.77 8.79
N PHE A 100 -9.33 -15.54 9.21
CA PHE A 100 -8.20 -16.35 8.80
C PHE A 100 -7.08 -16.27 9.84
N PHE A 101 -6.31 -17.35 9.94
CA PHE A 101 -5.10 -17.41 10.77
C PHE A 101 -3.87 -17.15 9.91
N TYR A 102 -2.83 -16.60 10.50
CA TYR A 102 -1.53 -16.43 9.88
C TYR A 102 -0.42 -16.44 10.93
N GLU A 103 0.81 -16.67 10.47
CA GLU A 103 1.99 -16.64 11.32
C GLU A 103 2.83 -15.38 11.06
N SER A 104 3.27 -14.76 12.14
CA SER A 104 4.20 -13.62 12.17
C SER A 104 5.16 -13.82 13.36
N TYR A 105 5.22 -12.90 14.33
CA TYR A 105 5.91 -13.09 15.62
C TYR A 105 5.16 -14.00 16.61
N GLY A 106 4.21 -14.77 16.09
CA GLY A 106 3.24 -15.59 16.80
C GLY A 106 2.10 -15.95 15.83
N VAL A 107 1.14 -16.75 16.30
CA VAL A 107 -0.06 -17.04 15.52
C VAL A 107 -1.09 -15.95 15.79
N TYR A 108 -1.61 -15.35 14.73
CA TYR A 108 -2.63 -14.31 14.80
C TYR A 108 -3.84 -14.69 13.95
N ALA A 109 -4.99 -14.14 14.32
CA ALA A 109 -6.23 -14.25 13.58
C ALA A 109 -6.77 -12.87 13.25
N VAL A 110 -7.14 -12.65 11.99
CA VAL A 110 -8.04 -11.55 11.62
C VAL A 110 -9.45 -12.09 11.70
N VAL A 111 -10.34 -11.37 12.38
CA VAL A 111 -11.76 -11.72 12.49
C VAL A 111 -12.59 -10.51 12.09
N GLU A 112 -13.37 -10.67 11.03
CA GLU A 112 -14.34 -9.69 10.54
C GLU A 112 -15.72 -10.07 11.05
N PHE A 113 -16.35 -9.18 11.81
CA PHE A 113 -17.74 -9.31 12.21
C PHE A 113 -18.69 -8.75 11.14
N ALA A 114 -19.96 -9.19 11.16
CA ALA A 114 -20.98 -8.66 10.27
C ALA A 114 -21.29 -7.17 10.53
N SER A 115 -21.18 -6.72 11.78
CA SER A 115 -21.39 -5.32 12.18
C SER A 115 -20.32 -4.83 13.15
N ARG A 116 -20.23 -3.50 13.31
CA ARG A 116 -19.34 -2.85 14.30
C ARG A 116 -19.76 -3.16 15.75
N ASP A 117 -21.01 -3.52 15.99
CA ASP A 117 -21.49 -3.88 17.34
C ASP A 117 -20.78 -5.12 17.88
N GLY A 118 -20.39 -6.06 17.00
CA GLY A 118 -19.60 -7.22 17.40
C GLY A 118 -18.22 -6.85 17.91
N VAL A 119 -17.60 -5.83 17.31
CA VAL A 119 -16.32 -5.25 17.77
C VAL A 119 -16.51 -4.54 19.11
N ALA A 120 -17.56 -3.73 19.25
CA ALA A 120 -17.86 -3.02 20.49
C ALA A 120 -18.12 -3.99 21.66
N SER A 121 -18.97 -5.00 21.45
CA SER A 121 -19.26 -6.06 22.42
C SER A 121 -17.99 -6.80 22.85
N LEU A 122 -17.09 -7.10 21.91
CA LEU A 122 -15.83 -7.75 22.22
C LEU A 122 -14.88 -6.85 23.02
N LEU A 123 -14.79 -5.57 22.67
CA LEU A 123 -13.98 -4.57 23.38
C LEU A 123 -14.47 -4.33 24.81
N GLU A 124 -15.79 -4.30 25.03
CA GLU A 124 -16.40 -4.15 26.35
C GLU A 124 -16.14 -5.35 27.25
N ALA A 125 -16.15 -6.57 26.68
CA ALA A 125 -15.85 -7.80 27.40
C ALA A 125 -14.35 -8.02 27.66
N ALA A 126 -13.47 -7.31 26.95
CA ALA A 126 -12.02 -7.49 27.05
C ALA A 126 -11.47 -6.89 28.37
N THR A 127 -10.60 -7.64 29.04
CA THR A 127 -9.97 -7.22 30.29
C THR A 127 -8.61 -6.57 30.05
N ILE A 128 -8.26 -5.54 30.83
CA ILE A 128 -6.89 -5.00 30.87
C ILE A 128 -5.99 -6.02 31.60
N PRO A 129 -4.84 -6.43 31.03
CA PRO A 129 -3.95 -7.38 31.69
C PRO A 129 -3.43 -6.84 33.03
N SER A 130 -3.48 -7.67 34.07
CA SER A 130 -2.86 -7.41 35.37
C SER A 130 -1.61 -8.27 35.54
N ILE A 131 -0.45 -7.76 35.15
CA ILE A 131 0.83 -8.45 35.34
C ILE A 131 1.53 -7.81 36.55
N SER A 132 1.82 -8.60 37.58
CA SER A 132 2.59 -8.13 38.74
C SER A 132 3.96 -7.62 38.27
N HIS A 133 4.30 -6.38 38.63
CA HIS A 133 5.56 -5.68 38.31
C HIS A 133 5.70 -5.05 36.91
N GLU A 134 4.65 -4.97 36.10
CA GLU A 134 4.68 -4.23 34.83
C GLU A 134 3.61 -3.12 34.79
N SER A 135 4.02 -1.91 34.40
CA SER A 135 3.11 -0.81 34.11
C SER A 135 2.81 -0.79 32.62
N MET A 136 1.54 -0.98 32.24
CA MET A 136 1.09 -0.97 30.84
C MET A 136 0.37 0.34 30.51
N VAL A 137 0.55 0.82 29.28
CA VAL A 137 -0.26 1.92 28.74
C VAL A 137 -1.70 1.40 28.52
N PRO A 138 -2.73 1.98 29.16
CA PRO A 138 -4.10 1.47 29.08
C PRO A 138 -4.82 1.92 27.78
N PHE A 139 -4.16 1.81 26.63
CA PHE A 139 -4.77 2.07 25.32
C PHE A 139 -5.59 0.86 24.87
N LYS A 140 -6.92 0.96 24.97
CA LYS A 140 -7.84 -0.09 24.52
C LYS A 140 -7.90 -0.10 23.00
N SER A 141 -7.33 -1.14 22.37
CA SER A 141 -7.28 -1.29 20.92
C SER A 141 -8.01 -2.53 20.44
N ARG A 142 -8.24 -2.62 19.12
CA ARG A 142 -8.77 -3.83 18.46
C ARG A 142 -7.70 -4.92 18.24
N LEU A 143 -6.49 -4.73 18.77
CA LEU A 143 -5.48 -5.77 18.90
C LEU A 143 -5.60 -6.42 20.28
N MET A 144 -5.96 -7.70 20.31
CA MET A 144 -6.26 -8.44 21.53
C MET A 144 -5.43 -9.72 21.63
N SER A 145 -5.40 -10.33 22.81
CA SER A 145 -4.79 -11.64 23.02
C SER A 145 -5.81 -12.59 23.64
N LEU A 146 -6.08 -13.71 22.97
CA LEU A 146 -6.94 -14.75 23.54
C LEU A 146 -6.09 -15.72 24.34
N ARG A 147 -6.39 -15.85 25.65
CA ARG A 147 -5.71 -16.77 26.57
C ARG A 147 -6.67 -17.87 27.00
N SER A 148 -6.22 -19.12 27.02
CA SER A 148 -6.98 -20.24 27.59
C SER A 148 -6.41 -20.64 28.94
N VAL A 149 -7.30 -20.91 29.91
CA VAL A 149 -6.95 -21.40 31.24
C VAL A 149 -6.86 -22.94 31.27
N ASP A 150 -7.37 -23.62 30.23
CA ASP A 150 -7.41 -25.08 30.14
C ASP A 150 -5.99 -25.65 29.90
N SER A 151 -5.50 -26.46 30.84
CA SER A 151 -4.23 -27.18 30.77
C SER A 151 -4.41 -28.59 30.17
N LEU A 152 -4.72 -28.68 28.87
CA LEU A 152 -4.89 -29.97 28.19
C LEU A 152 -4.00 -30.15 26.94
N ASN A 153 -3.48 -31.36 26.79
CA ASN A 153 -2.54 -31.86 25.77
C ASN A 153 -3.23 -32.09 24.41
N HIS A 154 -3.69 -31.04 23.74
CA HIS A 154 -4.13 -31.15 22.35
C HIS A 154 -3.14 -30.48 21.39
N GLN A 155 -2.67 -31.23 20.39
CA GLN A 155 -2.02 -30.67 19.22
C GLN A 155 -3.06 -29.83 18.47
N SER A 156 -2.77 -28.54 18.32
CA SER A 156 -3.55 -27.64 17.47
C SER A 156 -3.09 -27.79 16.03
N SER A 157 -4.03 -27.68 15.08
CA SER A 157 -3.73 -27.57 13.65
C SER A 157 -4.48 -26.36 13.10
N LEU A 158 -4.01 -25.15 13.43
CA LEU A 158 -4.53 -23.93 12.81
C LEU A 158 -3.92 -23.83 11.40
N GLN A 159 -4.77 -23.76 10.38
CA GLN A 159 -4.30 -23.57 9.01
C GLN A 159 -3.91 -22.10 8.81
N CYS A 160 -2.62 -21.78 8.89
CA CYS A 160 -2.11 -20.44 8.69
C CYS A 160 -1.95 -20.10 7.20
N ARG A 161 -2.44 -18.92 6.81
CA ARG A 161 -2.29 -18.35 5.47
C ARG A 161 -0.95 -17.62 5.35
N PRO A 162 -0.15 -17.87 4.30
CA PRO A 162 1.14 -17.22 4.14
C PRO A 162 0.99 -15.71 3.90
N GLN A 163 1.84 -14.92 4.56
CA GLN A 163 1.85 -13.44 4.41
C GLN A 163 3.14 -12.91 3.76
N THR A 164 4.06 -13.82 3.43
CA THR A 164 5.35 -13.53 2.81
C THR A 164 5.49 -14.26 1.48
N SER A 165 6.29 -13.71 0.57
CA SER A 165 6.58 -14.36 -0.72
C SER A 165 7.49 -15.58 -0.53
N VAL A 166 7.37 -16.55 -1.45
CA VAL A 166 8.28 -17.69 -1.52
C VAL A 166 9.69 -17.27 -1.91
N SER A 167 10.67 -18.11 -1.59
CA SER A 167 12.07 -17.88 -1.97
C SER A 167 12.24 -17.87 -3.51
N ILE A 168 13.32 -17.27 -4.01
CA ILE A 168 13.60 -17.28 -5.45
C ILE A 168 13.87 -18.71 -5.96
N SER A 169 14.50 -19.57 -5.15
CA SER A 169 14.78 -20.95 -5.50
C SER A 169 13.50 -21.78 -5.64
N GLU A 170 12.56 -21.61 -4.72
CA GLU A 170 11.24 -22.24 -4.79
C GLU A 170 10.44 -21.77 -6.00
N LEU A 171 10.49 -20.46 -6.28
CA LEU A 171 9.87 -19.90 -7.48
C LEU A 171 10.46 -20.53 -8.74
N ILE A 172 11.78 -20.57 -8.89
CA ILE A 172 12.44 -21.16 -10.07
C ILE A 172 12.04 -22.62 -10.24
N HIS A 173 12.00 -23.41 -9.17
CA HIS A 173 11.56 -24.81 -9.22
C HIS A 173 10.12 -24.93 -9.75
N ARG A 174 9.20 -24.13 -9.22
CA ARG A 174 7.80 -24.09 -9.68
C ARG A 174 7.67 -23.70 -11.15
N LEU A 175 8.34 -22.61 -11.56
CA LEU A 175 8.30 -22.14 -12.95
C LEU A 175 8.87 -23.19 -13.92
N SER A 176 9.90 -23.91 -13.50
CA SER A 176 10.53 -24.95 -14.34
C SER A 176 9.59 -26.14 -14.61
N SER A 177 8.50 -26.27 -13.85
CA SER A 177 7.49 -27.33 -13.99
C SER A 177 6.29 -26.95 -14.87
N GLU A 178 6.19 -25.69 -15.29
CA GLU A 178 5.12 -25.22 -16.19
C GLU A 178 5.37 -25.68 -17.63
N GLU A 179 4.37 -25.60 -18.51
CA GLU A 179 4.42 -26.10 -19.90
C GLU A 179 4.78 -25.01 -20.93
N SER A 180 4.60 -23.73 -20.58
CA SER A 180 4.86 -22.58 -21.47
C SER A 180 5.43 -21.38 -20.71
N VAL A 181 6.14 -20.48 -21.41
CA VAL A 181 6.61 -19.20 -20.83
C VAL A 181 5.43 -18.35 -20.33
N GLU A 182 4.30 -18.42 -21.02
CA GLU A 182 3.08 -17.73 -20.62
C GLU A 182 2.50 -18.26 -19.29
N GLN A 183 2.49 -19.58 -19.10
CA GLN A 183 2.14 -20.20 -17.82
C GLN A 183 3.15 -19.83 -16.73
N GLN A 184 4.46 -19.78 -17.04
CA GLN A 184 5.47 -19.32 -16.07
C GLN A 184 5.24 -17.87 -15.61
N ILE A 185 4.96 -16.96 -16.54
CA ILE A 185 4.68 -15.55 -16.23
C ILE A 185 3.42 -15.43 -15.36
N THR A 186 2.39 -16.22 -15.66
CA THR A 186 1.14 -16.27 -14.89
C THR A 186 1.38 -16.81 -13.49
N SER A 187 2.04 -17.96 -13.38
CA SER A 187 2.42 -18.63 -12.12
C SER A 187 3.29 -17.72 -11.24
N LEU A 188 4.25 -16.99 -11.81
CA LEU A 188 5.04 -15.99 -11.08
C LEU A 188 4.15 -14.92 -10.45
N THR A 189 3.20 -14.41 -11.23
CA THR A 189 2.29 -13.35 -10.79
C THR A 189 1.39 -13.84 -9.66
N GLU A 190 0.79 -15.03 -9.81
CA GLU A 190 -0.06 -15.65 -8.79
C GLU A 190 0.66 -15.91 -7.47
N VAL A 191 1.90 -16.38 -7.54
CA VAL A 191 2.71 -16.72 -6.36
C VAL A 191 3.16 -15.48 -5.59
N TYR A 192 3.38 -14.36 -6.30
CA TYR A 192 3.88 -13.14 -5.67
C TYR A 192 2.81 -12.12 -5.33
N GLN A 193 1.68 -12.07 -6.04
CA GLN A 193 0.65 -11.06 -5.81
C GLN A 193 0.07 -11.10 -4.40
N LEU A 194 -0.48 -9.97 -3.95
CA LEU A 194 -1.20 -9.92 -2.68
C LEU A 194 -2.42 -10.83 -2.72
N THR A 195 -2.54 -11.69 -1.71
CA THR A 195 -3.76 -12.48 -1.46
C THR A 195 -4.89 -11.60 -0.91
N GLU A 196 -6.11 -12.11 -0.94
CA GLU A 196 -7.28 -11.50 -0.30
C GLU A 196 -7.05 -11.28 1.21
N GLU A 197 -6.47 -12.26 1.90
CA GLU A 197 -6.17 -12.20 3.33
C GLU A 197 -5.12 -11.14 3.65
N ASN A 198 -4.02 -11.11 2.89
CA ASN A 198 -2.99 -10.08 3.04
C ASN A 198 -3.55 -8.67 2.81
N SER A 199 -4.43 -8.51 1.81
CA SER A 199 -5.11 -7.24 1.54
C SER A 199 -5.98 -6.81 2.72
N ARG A 200 -6.81 -7.72 3.26
CA ARG A 200 -7.61 -7.46 4.46
C ARG A 200 -6.77 -7.07 5.67
N LEU A 201 -5.65 -7.76 5.88
CA LEU A 201 -4.72 -7.44 6.96
C LEU A 201 -4.10 -6.04 6.79
N ARG A 202 -3.74 -5.62 5.57
CA ARG A 202 -3.22 -4.26 5.30
C ARG A 202 -4.23 -3.19 5.67
N PHE A 203 -5.48 -3.33 5.24
CA PHE A 203 -6.53 -2.37 5.59
C PHE A 203 -6.85 -2.37 7.09
N LEU A 204 -6.83 -3.54 7.75
CA LEU A 204 -6.98 -3.62 9.20
C LEU A 204 -5.85 -2.88 9.92
N VAL A 205 -4.59 -3.03 9.50
CA VAL A 205 -3.48 -2.28 10.11
C VAL A 205 -3.67 -0.77 9.94
N CYS A 206 -4.05 -0.28 8.75
CA CYS A 206 -4.40 1.13 8.57
C CYS A 206 -5.52 1.58 9.52
N SER A 207 -6.56 0.75 9.68
CA SER A 207 -7.67 1.01 10.60
C SER A 207 -7.23 1.05 12.07
N LEU A 208 -6.33 0.16 12.51
CA LEU A 208 -5.76 0.17 13.85
C LEU A 208 -4.94 1.45 14.11
N LEU A 209 -4.18 1.91 13.12
CA LEU A 209 -3.43 3.17 13.22
C LEU A 209 -4.37 4.38 13.24
N LYS A 210 -5.51 4.31 12.53
CA LYS A 210 -6.56 5.34 12.59
C LYS A 210 -7.10 5.47 14.01
N ASP A 211 -7.29 4.38 14.75
CA ASP A 211 -7.79 4.45 16.14
C ASP A 211 -6.86 5.28 17.05
N ILE A 212 -5.54 5.21 16.82
CA ILE A 212 -4.55 6.03 17.55
C ILE A 212 -4.65 7.50 17.12
N ALA A 213 -4.67 7.76 15.81
CA ALA A 213 -4.73 9.13 15.29
C ALA A 213 -6.05 9.84 15.63
N ALA A 214 -7.16 9.10 15.68
CA ALA A 214 -8.49 9.61 15.98
C ALA A 214 -8.63 10.15 17.41
N ALA A 215 -7.73 9.80 18.33
CA ALA A 215 -7.68 10.39 19.66
C ALA A 215 -7.40 11.91 19.63
N TYR A 216 -6.67 12.38 18.61
CA TYR A 216 -6.39 13.80 18.37
C TYR A 216 -7.16 14.38 17.19
N PHE A 217 -7.43 13.56 16.17
CA PHE A 217 -8.05 13.95 14.91
C PHE A 217 -9.26 13.05 14.61
N PRO A 218 -10.42 13.24 15.29
CA PRO A 218 -11.51 12.27 15.31
C PRO A 218 -12.04 11.84 13.93
N GLU A 219 -12.03 12.74 12.95
CA GLU A 219 -12.54 12.49 11.60
C GLU A 219 -11.44 12.12 10.60
N CYS A 220 -10.23 11.80 11.07
CA CYS A 220 -9.15 11.41 10.18
C CYS A 220 -9.42 10.03 9.57
N THR A 221 -8.82 9.80 8.41
CA THR A 221 -8.76 8.46 7.82
C THR A 221 -7.32 8.09 7.54
N ILE A 222 -6.99 6.81 7.66
CA ILE A 222 -5.70 6.28 7.23
C ILE A 222 -5.99 5.21 6.19
N ARG A 223 -5.48 5.42 4.98
CA ARG A 223 -5.72 4.53 3.84
C ARG A 223 -4.41 4.06 3.23
N PRO A 224 -4.34 2.80 2.77
CA PRO A 224 -3.15 2.31 2.06
C PRO A 224 -3.03 2.96 0.68
N PHE A 225 -1.80 3.15 0.23
CA PHE A 225 -1.49 3.54 -1.15
C PHE A 225 -0.29 2.76 -1.70
N GLY A 226 0.17 3.12 -2.90
CA GLY A 226 1.32 2.50 -3.52
C GLY A 226 1.11 1.01 -3.79
N SER A 227 2.11 0.19 -3.46
CA SER A 227 2.11 -1.24 -3.78
C SER A 227 0.97 -2.01 -3.10
N SER A 228 0.35 -1.48 -2.04
CA SER A 228 -0.74 -2.17 -1.36
C SER A 228 -2.04 -2.22 -2.18
N VAL A 229 -2.23 -1.29 -3.11
CA VAL A 229 -3.52 -1.10 -3.80
C VAL A 229 -3.40 -0.71 -5.28
N ASN A 230 -2.19 -0.53 -5.82
CA ASN A 230 -1.97 -0.20 -7.23
C ASN A 230 -2.07 -1.38 -8.21
N GLY A 231 -2.42 -2.59 -7.73
CA GLY A 231 -2.46 -3.81 -8.56
C GLY A 231 -1.10 -4.51 -8.80
N PHE A 232 0.01 -3.92 -8.36
CA PHE A 232 1.38 -4.44 -8.55
C PHE A 232 2.06 -4.82 -7.21
N GLY A 233 1.29 -5.01 -6.15
CA GLY A 233 1.79 -5.41 -4.84
C GLY A 233 2.26 -6.84 -4.79
N LYS A 234 3.44 -7.09 -4.19
CA LYS A 234 3.89 -8.45 -3.89
C LYS A 234 3.82 -8.76 -2.41
N LEU A 235 3.60 -10.01 -2.03
CA LEU A 235 3.68 -10.45 -0.63
C LEU A 235 5.03 -10.06 -0.01
N GLY A 236 4.96 -9.43 1.16
CA GLY A 236 6.10 -8.85 1.87
C GLY A 236 6.52 -7.45 1.39
N CYS A 237 5.78 -6.77 0.52
CA CYS A 237 6.01 -5.34 0.26
C CYS A 237 5.57 -4.48 1.45
N ASP A 238 6.16 -3.28 1.55
CA ASP A 238 5.84 -2.28 2.58
C ASP A 238 4.36 -1.88 2.52
N LEU A 239 3.85 -1.40 3.65
CA LEU A 239 2.52 -0.81 3.78
C LEU A 239 2.66 0.72 3.87
N ASP A 240 2.58 1.35 2.70
CA ASP A 240 2.52 2.80 2.58
C ASP A 240 1.12 3.30 2.96
N MET A 241 1.04 4.23 3.90
CA MET A 241 -0.19 4.75 4.49
C MET A 241 -0.28 6.26 4.32
N PHE A 242 -1.48 6.73 3.96
CA PHE A 242 -1.81 8.14 3.87
C PHE A 242 -2.81 8.51 4.98
N LEU A 243 -2.38 9.37 5.90
CA LEU A 243 -3.21 10.06 6.88
C LEU A 243 -3.91 11.23 6.18
N ASP A 244 -5.19 11.04 5.93
CA ASP A 244 -6.05 12.05 5.34
C ASP A 244 -6.76 12.86 6.42
N LEU A 245 -6.62 14.18 6.32
CA LEU A 245 -7.22 15.17 7.20
C LEU A 245 -8.21 16.07 6.44
N ASP A 246 -8.51 15.79 5.17
CA ASP A 246 -9.37 16.63 4.33
C ASP A 246 -10.81 16.69 4.80
N SER A 247 -11.29 15.60 5.42
CA SER A 247 -12.60 15.60 6.08
C SER A 247 -12.65 16.61 7.24
N ILE A 248 -11.49 16.88 7.88
CA ILE A 248 -11.35 17.79 9.02
C ILE A 248 -11.04 19.24 8.58
N SER A 249 -10.36 19.42 7.44
CA SER A 249 -9.83 20.74 7.04
C SER A 249 -10.89 21.74 6.60
N GLY A 250 -12.16 21.33 6.48
CA GLY A 250 -13.28 22.23 6.17
C GLY A 250 -13.20 22.88 4.80
N TRP A 251 -12.29 22.43 3.92
CA TRP A 251 -12.04 23.03 2.60
C TRP A 251 -13.28 23.04 1.70
N ASN A 252 -14.26 22.17 2.00
CA ASN A 252 -15.51 22.01 1.27
C ASN A 252 -16.72 22.68 1.94
N VAL A 253 -16.55 23.41 3.04
CA VAL A 253 -17.67 24.10 3.71
C VAL A 253 -17.99 25.37 2.93
N LYS A 254 -19.20 25.45 2.36
CA LYS A 254 -19.71 26.66 1.70
C LYS A 254 -19.70 27.81 2.70
N GLN A 255 -19.03 28.90 2.35
CA GLN A 255 -19.03 30.12 3.17
C GLN A 255 -20.48 30.55 3.46
N PRO A 256 -20.85 30.78 4.72
CA PRO A 256 -22.21 31.16 5.08
C PRO A 256 -22.57 32.48 4.38
N LYS A 257 -23.70 32.49 3.67
CA LYS A 257 -24.11 33.61 2.81
C LYS A 257 -24.58 34.86 3.58
N SER A 258 -24.85 34.74 4.88
CA SER A 258 -25.03 35.85 5.82
C SER A 258 -25.13 35.32 7.26
N GLY A 259 -24.85 36.16 8.25
CA GLY A 259 -25.05 35.86 9.68
C GLY A 259 -23.76 35.60 10.47
N LEU A 260 -23.93 35.11 11.69
CA LEU A 260 -22.84 34.66 12.56
C LEU A 260 -22.45 33.23 12.20
N PHE A 261 -21.15 32.94 12.18
CA PHE A 261 -20.63 31.59 12.03
C PHE A 261 -19.65 31.27 13.15
N LEU A 262 -19.57 29.99 13.51
CA LEU A 262 -18.72 29.49 14.58
C LEU A 262 -17.61 28.65 13.96
N GLU A 263 -16.37 28.99 14.28
CA GLU A 263 -15.18 28.26 13.87
C GLU A 263 -14.37 27.80 15.08
N TYR A 264 -13.66 26.69 14.94
CA TYR A 264 -12.69 26.26 15.94
C TYR A 264 -11.49 27.21 15.93
N GLN A 265 -11.04 27.63 17.11
CA GLN A 265 -9.78 28.36 17.24
C GLN A 265 -8.61 27.41 17.01
N MET A 266 -8.04 27.44 15.81
CA MET A 266 -6.91 26.59 15.42
C MET A 266 -5.59 27.36 15.38
N LYS A 267 -4.50 26.69 15.74
CA LYS A 267 -3.15 27.27 15.67
C LYS A 267 -2.70 27.38 14.21
N ARG A 268 -2.33 28.59 13.78
CA ARG A 268 -1.75 28.83 12.45
C ARG A 268 -0.27 28.45 12.43
N ALA A 269 0.19 27.93 11.30
CA ALA A 269 1.59 27.64 11.03
C ALA A 269 2.03 28.31 9.73
N ASN A 270 3.35 28.38 9.51
CA ASN A 270 3.94 29.12 8.39
C ASN A 270 3.75 28.43 7.03
N SER A 271 3.42 27.13 7.01
CA SER A 271 3.16 26.37 5.79
C SER A 271 2.42 25.06 6.07
N GLU A 272 1.75 24.50 5.06
CA GLU A 272 1.14 23.17 5.12
C GLU A 272 2.17 22.07 5.45
N ARG A 273 3.40 22.24 4.96
CA ARG A 273 4.52 21.35 5.30
C ARG A 273 4.83 21.38 6.80
N ALA A 274 4.87 22.56 7.43
CA ALA A 274 5.13 22.67 8.86
C ALA A 274 3.99 22.05 9.70
N VAL A 275 2.74 22.20 9.26
CA VAL A 275 1.58 21.51 9.85
C VAL A 275 1.76 19.99 9.74
N THR A 276 2.06 19.49 8.53
CA THR A 276 2.28 18.07 8.25
C THR A 276 3.37 17.47 9.14
N GLN A 277 4.52 18.16 9.26
CA GLN A 277 5.63 17.72 10.10
C GLN A 277 5.24 17.67 11.58
N SER A 278 4.48 18.67 12.05
CA SER A 278 4.01 18.72 13.44
C SER A 278 3.04 17.58 13.75
N ILE A 279 2.08 17.32 12.86
CA ILE A 279 1.11 16.23 12.99
C ILE A 279 1.83 14.88 12.98
N LEU A 280 2.68 14.62 11.98
CA LEU A 280 3.44 13.37 11.91
C LEU A 280 4.40 13.19 13.09
N SER A 281 4.94 14.27 13.66
CA SER A 281 5.75 14.19 14.87
C SER A 281 4.93 13.67 16.06
N VAL A 282 3.73 14.23 16.29
CA VAL A 282 2.83 13.84 17.38
C VAL A 282 2.30 12.42 17.17
N ILE A 283 1.79 12.12 15.97
CA ILE A 283 1.30 10.77 15.66
C ILE A 283 2.42 9.74 15.76
N GLY A 284 3.63 10.07 15.27
CA GLY A 284 4.79 9.19 15.40
C GLY A 284 5.16 8.92 16.86
N GLU A 285 5.12 9.93 17.73
CA GLU A 285 5.32 9.73 19.18
C GLU A 285 4.21 8.85 19.78
N CYS A 286 2.95 9.04 19.40
CA CYS A 286 1.85 8.20 19.89
C CYS A 286 1.99 6.74 19.44
N VAL A 287 2.42 6.51 18.20
CA VAL A 287 2.68 5.16 17.68
C VAL A 287 3.84 4.50 18.44
N ASP A 288 4.89 5.27 18.78
CA ASP A 288 6.06 4.77 19.51
C ASP A 288 5.73 4.44 20.98
N GLN A 289 4.99 5.31 21.65
CA GLN A 289 4.70 5.15 23.08
C GLN A 289 3.47 4.28 23.37
N PHE A 290 2.45 4.32 22.49
CA PHE A 290 1.13 3.74 22.78
C PHE A 290 0.69 2.69 21.75
N GLY A 291 1.35 2.58 20.60
CA GLY A 291 1.00 1.64 19.54
C GLY A 291 1.38 0.20 19.89
N PRO A 292 0.42 -0.69 20.18
CA PRO A 292 0.75 -2.05 20.61
C PRO A 292 1.39 -2.84 19.45
N GLY A 293 2.62 -3.31 19.68
CA GLY A 293 3.38 -4.05 18.67
C GLY A 293 3.99 -3.20 17.56
N CYS A 294 3.92 -1.87 17.66
CA CYS A 294 4.68 -0.95 16.81
C CYS A 294 6.09 -0.80 17.40
N VAL A 295 7.12 -1.05 16.59
CA VAL A 295 8.52 -0.98 17.03
C VAL A 295 9.40 -0.28 16.02
N GLY A 296 10.53 0.26 16.49
CA GLY A 296 11.53 0.89 15.62
C GLY A 296 11.01 2.13 14.90
N VAL A 297 10.24 2.97 15.59
CA VAL A 297 9.62 4.17 15.01
C VAL A 297 10.68 5.20 14.66
N GLN A 298 10.64 5.69 13.41
CA GLN A 298 11.55 6.69 12.87
C GLN A 298 10.75 7.84 12.25
N ARG A 299 10.90 9.04 12.81
CA ARG A 299 10.27 10.27 12.31
C ARG A 299 11.18 10.94 11.28
N ILE A 300 10.97 10.64 10.00
CA ILE A 300 11.78 11.16 8.88
C ILE A 300 11.11 12.43 8.33
N LEU A 301 11.04 13.47 9.16
CA LEU A 301 10.23 14.67 8.88
C LEU A 301 10.87 15.64 7.87
N ASN A 302 12.18 15.53 7.64
CA ASN A 302 12.93 16.43 6.76
C ASN A 302 13.05 15.92 5.31
N ALA A 303 12.58 14.72 5.01
CA ALA A 303 12.54 14.21 3.63
C ALA A 303 11.61 15.06 2.74
N ARG A 304 11.76 14.96 1.40
CA ARG A 304 10.89 15.66 0.44
C ARG A 304 9.41 15.46 0.80
N CYS A 305 9.02 14.20 1.03
CA CYS A 305 7.75 13.83 1.63
C CYS A 305 8.00 13.40 3.09
N PRO A 306 7.59 14.20 4.10
CA PRO A 306 7.71 13.83 5.50
C PRO A 306 6.94 12.53 5.80
N LEU A 307 7.55 11.63 6.55
CA LEU A 307 6.92 10.36 6.92
C LEU A 307 7.37 9.84 8.29
N VAL A 308 6.59 8.93 8.84
CA VAL A 308 6.91 8.11 10.01
C VAL A 308 7.02 6.66 9.58
N ARG A 309 8.19 6.06 9.79
CA ARG A 309 8.48 4.67 9.45
C ARG A 309 8.51 3.80 10.71
N PHE A 310 7.87 2.63 10.69
CA PHE A 310 7.85 1.70 11.83
C PHE A 310 7.58 0.26 11.39
N SER A 311 7.85 -0.72 12.24
CA SER A 311 7.44 -2.12 12.03
C SER A 311 6.23 -2.45 12.91
N HIS A 312 5.16 -2.96 12.31
CA HIS A 312 4.01 -3.48 13.04
C HIS A 312 4.17 -5.00 13.20
N GLN A 313 4.67 -5.43 14.35
CA GLN A 313 5.02 -6.81 14.65
C GLN A 313 3.85 -7.80 14.51
N PRO A 314 2.61 -7.49 14.97
CA PRO A 314 1.49 -8.41 14.84
C PRO A 314 1.23 -8.83 13.39
N SER A 315 1.26 -7.87 12.44
CA SER A 315 1.08 -8.17 11.02
C SER A 315 2.36 -8.56 10.28
N GLY A 316 3.53 -8.26 10.86
CA GLY A 316 4.83 -8.45 10.20
C GLY A 316 5.15 -7.40 9.12
N PHE A 317 4.40 -6.29 9.06
CA PHE A 317 4.58 -5.27 8.03
C PHE A 317 5.63 -4.22 8.41
N GLN A 318 6.36 -3.76 7.41
CA GLN A 318 7.06 -2.49 7.44
C GLN A 318 6.09 -1.40 6.97
N CYS A 319 5.90 -0.36 7.77
CA CYS A 319 4.89 0.67 7.55
C CYS A 319 5.53 2.05 7.39
N ASP A 320 5.04 2.81 6.41
CA ASP A 320 5.44 4.19 6.15
C ASP A 320 4.18 5.08 6.13
N LEU A 321 4.01 5.93 7.15
CA LEU A 321 2.88 6.84 7.30
C LEU A 321 3.25 8.26 6.86
N THR A 322 2.51 8.83 5.91
CA THR A 322 2.62 10.24 5.48
C THR A 322 1.24 10.92 5.51
N ALA A 323 1.20 12.26 5.47
CA ALA A 323 -0.06 13.03 5.51
C ALA A 323 -0.21 14.07 4.39
N ASN A 324 0.82 14.28 3.55
CA ASN A 324 0.73 15.22 2.42
C ASN A 324 1.47 14.68 1.18
N ASN A 325 0.83 13.76 0.47
CA ASN A 325 1.33 13.17 -0.76
C ASN A 325 0.19 12.76 -1.71
N ARG A 326 -0.69 13.72 -2.02
CA ARG A 326 -1.88 13.46 -2.83
C ARG A 326 -1.54 13.03 -4.25
N VAL A 327 -0.43 13.54 -4.81
CA VAL A 327 0.07 13.11 -6.13
C VAL A 327 0.41 11.62 -6.14
N ALA A 328 0.97 11.05 -5.06
CA ALA A 328 1.19 9.61 -4.97
C ALA A 328 -0.11 8.80 -4.90
N MET A 329 -1.18 9.35 -4.30
CA MET A 329 -2.51 8.72 -4.32
C MET A 329 -3.05 8.64 -5.76
N ILE A 330 -2.99 9.74 -6.50
CA ILE A 330 -3.37 9.80 -7.92
C ILE A 330 -2.49 8.87 -8.77
N SER A 331 -1.18 8.81 -8.49
CA SER A 331 -0.27 7.88 -9.16
C SER A 331 -0.63 6.42 -8.88
N THR A 332 -1.04 6.10 -7.65
CA THR A 332 -1.52 4.76 -7.26
C THR A 332 -2.79 4.40 -8.03
N GLU A 333 -3.72 5.35 -8.18
CA GLU A 333 -4.96 5.17 -8.93
C GLU A 333 -4.72 4.96 -10.43
N LEU A 334 -3.80 5.73 -11.03
CA LEU A 334 -3.40 5.55 -12.43
C LEU A 334 -2.80 4.16 -12.67
N LEU A 335 -1.92 3.71 -11.78
CA LEU A 335 -1.29 2.40 -11.86
C LEU A 335 -2.32 1.26 -11.72
N TYR A 336 -3.26 1.39 -10.78
CA TYR A 336 -4.38 0.46 -10.65
C TYR A 336 -5.20 0.40 -11.95
N LEU A 337 -5.57 1.56 -12.50
CA LEU A 337 -6.32 1.64 -13.75
C LEU A 337 -5.62 0.89 -14.88
N TYR A 338 -4.32 1.12 -15.10
CA TYR A 338 -3.58 0.38 -16.13
C TYR A 338 -3.53 -1.13 -15.87
N GLY A 339 -3.37 -1.55 -14.61
CA GLY A 339 -3.36 -2.97 -14.24
C GLY A 339 -4.71 -3.67 -14.49
N GLU A 340 -5.81 -2.93 -14.43
CA GLU A 340 -7.16 -3.45 -14.66
C GLU A 340 -7.62 -3.37 -16.13
N LEU A 341 -6.98 -2.52 -16.95
CA LEU A 341 -7.30 -2.39 -18.38
C LEU A 341 -6.90 -3.64 -19.18
N ASP A 342 -5.74 -4.21 -18.90
CA ASP A 342 -5.26 -5.42 -19.59
C ASP A 342 -4.43 -6.29 -18.62
N PRO A 343 -4.77 -7.58 -18.45
CA PRO A 343 -4.07 -8.45 -17.51
C PRO A 343 -2.57 -8.57 -17.83
N ARG A 344 -2.15 -8.42 -19.09
CA ARG A 344 -0.74 -8.51 -19.50
C ARG A 344 0.12 -7.43 -18.85
N VAL A 345 -0.48 -6.29 -18.47
CA VAL A 345 0.20 -5.22 -17.73
C VAL A 345 0.72 -5.74 -16.40
N ARG A 346 -0.15 -6.38 -15.59
CA ARG A 346 0.24 -6.94 -14.28
C ARG A 346 1.31 -8.00 -14.45
N HIS A 347 1.06 -8.98 -15.32
CA HIS A 347 1.98 -10.07 -15.60
C HIS A 347 3.38 -9.59 -15.99
N LEU A 348 3.46 -8.61 -16.89
CA LEU A 348 4.74 -8.07 -17.34
C LEU A 348 5.44 -7.25 -16.24
N VAL A 349 4.69 -6.43 -15.48
CA VAL A 349 5.25 -5.66 -14.36
C VAL A 349 5.82 -6.58 -13.28
N PHE A 350 5.11 -7.64 -12.88
CA PHE A 350 5.61 -8.61 -11.90
C PHE A 350 6.88 -9.32 -12.40
N THR A 351 6.86 -9.77 -13.65
CA THR A 351 7.98 -10.46 -14.29
C THR A 351 9.23 -9.58 -14.33
N ILE A 352 9.12 -8.36 -14.88
CA ILE A 352 10.24 -7.42 -15.00
C ILE A 352 10.76 -6.98 -13.63
N ARG A 353 9.88 -6.76 -12.64
CA ARG A 353 10.32 -6.44 -11.27
C ARG A 353 11.03 -7.60 -10.58
N CYS A 354 10.61 -8.84 -10.83
CA CYS A 354 11.29 -10.02 -10.31
C CYS A 354 12.69 -10.16 -10.92
N TRP A 355 12.78 -10.12 -12.25
CA TRP A 355 14.02 -10.13 -13.02
C TRP A 355 14.98 -9.03 -12.54
N ALA A 356 14.51 -7.79 -12.46
CA ALA A 356 15.33 -6.66 -12.05
C ALA A 356 15.85 -6.79 -10.60
N ARG A 357 15.07 -7.42 -9.71
CA ARG A 357 15.52 -7.71 -8.34
C ARG A 357 16.60 -8.79 -8.32
N VAL A 358 16.40 -9.89 -9.04
CA VAL A 358 17.36 -11.01 -9.12
C VAL A 358 18.71 -10.52 -9.63
N HIS A 359 18.69 -9.68 -10.67
CA HIS A 359 19.90 -9.16 -11.30
C HIS A 359 20.45 -7.88 -10.66
N GLY A 360 19.88 -7.43 -9.54
CA GLY A 360 20.40 -6.31 -8.75
C GLY A 360 20.25 -4.93 -9.39
N ILE A 361 19.28 -4.76 -10.30
CA ILE A 361 18.89 -3.46 -10.88
C ILE A 361 18.05 -2.63 -9.90
N THR A 362 17.29 -3.31 -9.02
CA THR A 362 16.52 -2.69 -7.94
C THR A 362 17.10 -3.05 -6.58
N SER A 363 16.80 -2.26 -5.54
CA SER A 363 17.21 -2.51 -4.16
C SER A 363 16.14 -2.04 -3.18
N SER A 364 16.08 -2.68 -2.01
CA SER A 364 15.28 -2.25 -0.87
C SER A 364 15.89 -1.07 -0.10
N ILE A 365 17.19 -0.81 -0.31
CA ILE A 365 17.92 0.31 0.28
C ILE A 365 17.99 1.44 -0.75
N PRO A 366 17.74 2.71 -0.35
CA PRO A 366 17.95 3.87 -1.20
C PRO A 366 19.37 3.93 -1.78
N GLY A 367 19.48 4.37 -3.04
CA GLY A 367 20.75 4.44 -3.75
C GLY A 367 20.55 4.86 -5.20
N ALA A 368 21.53 4.62 -6.05
CA ALA A 368 21.46 5.00 -7.47
C ALA A 368 20.67 4.00 -8.35
N TRP A 369 19.92 3.09 -7.73
CA TRP A 369 19.32 1.94 -8.41
C TRP A 369 18.01 2.37 -9.05
N ILE A 370 17.56 1.66 -10.08
CA ILE A 370 16.25 1.94 -10.67
C ILE A 370 15.18 1.61 -9.62
N SER A 371 14.27 2.56 -9.35
CA SER A 371 13.18 2.31 -8.40
C SER A 371 12.12 1.39 -9.01
N ASN A 372 11.37 0.67 -8.18
CA ASN A 372 10.24 -0.14 -8.67
C ASN A 372 9.19 0.71 -9.41
N PHE A 373 9.00 1.96 -8.98
CA PHE A 373 8.09 2.88 -9.66
C PHE A 373 8.63 3.27 -11.05
N SER A 374 9.89 3.68 -11.14
CA SER A 374 10.57 3.99 -12.41
C SER A 374 10.49 2.81 -13.38
N LEU A 375 10.78 1.59 -12.91
CA LEU A 375 10.73 0.38 -13.72
C LEU A 375 9.29 0.05 -14.19
N THR A 376 8.29 0.27 -13.33
CA THR A 376 6.87 0.11 -13.72
C THR A 376 6.49 1.10 -14.80
N VAL A 377 6.91 2.37 -14.69
CA VAL A 377 6.67 3.39 -15.73
C VAL A 377 7.35 3.03 -17.05
N MET A 378 8.53 2.41 -17.02
CA MET A 378 9.18 1.88 -18.23
C MET A 378 8.34 0.78 -18.88
N VAL A 379 7.81 -0.17 -18.11
CA VAL A 379 6.90 -1.20 -18.64
C VAL A 379 5.64 -0.58 -19.25
N LEU A 380 5.01 0.39 -18.57
CA LEU A 380 3.83 1.07 -19.11
C LEU A 380 4.15 1.81 -20.41
N PHE A 381 5.28 2.52 -20.47
CA PHE A 381 5.71 3.19 -21.68
C PHE A 381 5.92 2.20 -22.83
N PHE A 382 6.59 1.08 -22.60
CA PHE A 382 6.75 0.02 -23.60
C PHE A 382 5.39 -0.48 -24.11
N LEU A 383 4.41 -0.70 -23.23
CA LEU A 383 3.08 -1.17 -23.61
C LEU A 383 2.27 -0.12 -24.41
N GLN A 384 2.49 1.18 -24.14
CA GLN A 384 1.93 2.28 -24.95
C GLN A 384 2.59 2.38 -26.35
N ARG A 385 3.78 1.82 -26.52
CA ARG A 385 4.56 1.85 -27.77
C ARG A 385 4.33 0.63 -28.66
N ARG A 386 3.53 -0.35 -28.22
CA ARG A 386 3.12 -1.47 -29.07
C ARG A 386 2.25 -0.99 -30.23
N SER A 387 2.12 -1.81 -31.26
CA SER A 387 1.34 -1.51 -32.45
C SER A 387 0.37 -2.66 -32.76
N PRO A 388 -0.93 -2.54 -32.42
CA PRO A 388 -1.57 -1.40 -31.75
C PRO A 388 -1.18 -1.27 -30.26
N PRO A 389 -1.34 -0.10 -29.61
CA PRO A 389 -1.03 0.07 -28.19
C PRO A 389 -1.87 -0.83 -27.30
N ILE A 390 -1.27 -1.44 -26.28
CA ILE A 390 -1.98 -2.30 -25.31
C ILE A 390 -2.72 -1.47 -24.27
N ILE A 391 -2.15 -0.33 -23.88
CA ILE A 391 -2.76 0.62 -22.95
C ILE A 391 -2.74 2.03 -23.53
N PRO A 392 -3.72 2.88 -23.16
CA PRO A 392 -3.77 4.26 -23.60
C PRO A 392 -2.67 5.12 -22.97
N THR A 393 -2.48 6.31 -23.52
CA THR A 393 -1.61 7.32 -22.92
C THR A 393 -2.35 8.09 -21.82
N LEU A 394 -1.63 8.69 -20.87
CA LEU A 394 -2.28 9.48 -19.82
C LEU A 394 -2.96 10.75 -20.38
N ASP A 395 -2.43 11.38 -21.44
CA ASP A 395 -3.14 12.49 -22.08
C ASP A 395 -4.45 12.03 -22.75
N HIS A 396 -4.49 10.82 -23.34
CA HIS A 396 -5.74 10.26 -23.86
C HIS A 396 -6.76 10.01 -22.73
N LEU A 397 -6.32 9.46 -21.59
CA LEU A 397 -7.18 9.28 -20.42
C LEU A 397 -7.68 10.62 -19.85
N ARG A 398 -6.86 11.69 -19.89
CA ARG A 398 -7.28 13.05 -19.54
C ARG A 398 -8.35 13.56 -20.49
N ASP A 399 -8.19 13.36 -21.79
CA ASP A 399 -9.14 13.87 -22.80
C ASP A 399 -10.52 13.20 -22.72
N LEU A 400 -10.57 11.97 -22.19
CA LEU A 400 -11.82 11.23 -21.90
C LEU A 400 -12.48 11.62 -20.56
N ALA A 401 -11.78 12.39 -19.72
CA ALA A 401 -12.20 12.69 -18.36
C ALA A 401 -13.40 13.64 -18.32
N GLY A 402 -14.39 13.33 -17.47
CA GLY A 402 -15.54 14.21 -17.25
C GLY A 402 -15.29 15.27 -16.18
N PRO A 403 -16.26 16.18 -15.93
CA PRO A 403 -16.17 17.16 -14.85
C PRO A 403 -15.92 16.55 -13.46
N ALA A 404 -16.46 15.35 -13.21
CA ALA A 404 -16.27 14.62 -11.95
C ALA A 404 -14.85 14.04 -11.77
N ASP A 405 -14.07 13.93 -12.85
CA ASP A 405 -12.71 13.39 -12.82
C ASP A 405 -11.64 14.47 -12.60
N LYS A 406 -12.03 15.75 -12.69
CA LYS A 406 -11.13 16.90 -12.61
C LYS A 406 -10.38 16.91 -11.28
N SER A 407 -9.06 16.91 -11.35
CA SER A 407 -8.19 16.90 -10.18
C SER A 407 -6.96 17.76 -10.44
N VAL A 408 -6.79 18.84 -9.67
CA VAL A 408 -5.61 19.71 -9.73
C VAL A 408 -5.00 19.75 -8.35
N ILE A 409 -3.76 19.29 -8.23
CA ILE A 409 -3.06 19.12 -6.95
C ILE A 409 -1.75 19.89 -7.02
N GLU A 410 -1.57 20.87 -6.13
CA GLU A 410 -0.35 21.70 -6.07
C GLU A 410 0.00 22.35 -7.42
N GLY A 411 -1.03 22.75 -8.19
CA GLY A 411 -0.87 23.33 -9.53
C GLY A 411 -0.63 22.32 -10.67
N ASN A 412 -0.54 21.02 -10.36
CA ASN A 412 -0.37 19.97 -11.35
C ASN A 412 -1.72 19.38 -11.78
N ASP A 413 -1.95 19.26 -13.10
CA ASP A 413 -3.13 18.59 -13.64
C ASP A 413 -3.02 17.07 -13.48
N CYS A 414 -3.83 16.56 -12.57
CA CYS A 414 -3.95 15.16 -12.18
C CYS A 414 -5.23 14.52 -12.74
N THR A 415 -5.86 15.14 -13.73
CA THR A 415 -7.14 14.72 -14.31
C THR A 415 -6.94 13.53 -15.26
N PHE A 416 -7.72 12.47 -15.05
CA PHE A 416 -7.88 11.34 -15.98
C PHE A 416 -9.18 10.60 -15.69
N VAL A 417 -9.75 9.97 -16.71
CA VAL A 417 -11.01 9.21 -16.61
C VAL A 417 -10.88 8.02 -15.66
N ARG A 418 -11.83 7.86 -14.72
CA ARG A 418 -11.88 6.73 -13.78
C ARG A 418 -12.88 5.64 -14.16
N ASP A 419 -13.78 5.96 -15.08
CA ASP A 419 -14.81 5.04 -15.57
C ASP A 419 -14.25 4.17 -16.70
N PHE A 420 -14.00 2.90 -16.39
CA PHE A 420 -13.48 1.91 -17.35
C PHE A 420 -14.33 1.79 -18.62
N SER A 421 -15.65 2.00 -18.53
CA SER A 421 -16.54 1.87 -19.69
C SER A 421 -16.33 2.94 -20.76
N LYS A 422 -15.65 4.04 -20.40
CA LYS A 422 -15.33 5.15 -21.31
C LYS A 422 -13.98 5.00 -21.99
N ILE A 423 -13.22 3.96 -21.68
CA ILE A 423 -11.85 3.78 -22.19
C ILE A 423 -11.88 2.78 -23.36
N PRO A 424 -11.84 3.25 -24.62
CA PRO A 424 -11.75 2.34 -25.76
C PRO A 424 -10.36 1.71 -25.80
N LEU A 425 -10.31 0.38 -25.83
CA LEU A 425 -9.07 -0.37 -26.02
C LEU A 425 -8.96 -0.87 -27.46
N GLN A 426 -7.74 -0.87 -27.99
CA GLN A 426 -7.44 -1.48 -29.27
C GLN A 426 -7.10 -2.96 -29.08
N SER A 427 -7.49 -3.80 -30.04
CA SER A 427 -7.19 -5.23 -29.98
C SER A 427 -5.73 -5.47 -30.37
N ASN A 428 -4.88 -5.69 -29.37
CA ASN A 428 -3.52 -6.19 -29.56
C ASN A 428 -3.46 -7.67 -29.17
N SER A 429 -2.97 -8.53 -30.08
CA SER A 429 -2.90 -10.00 -29.90
C SER A 429 -1.50 -10.53 -29.54
N GLU A 430 -0.55 -9.66 -29.19
CA GLU A 430 0.80 -10.09 -28.77
C GLU A 430 0.73 -10.87 -27.45
N THR A 431 1.39 -12.03 -27.40
CA THR A 431 1.41 -12.88 -26.22
C THR A 431 2.35 -12.34 -25.13
N LEU A 432 2.21 -12.84 -23.91
CA LEU A 432 3.10 -12.46 -22.81
C LEU A 432 4.57 -12.78 -23.08
N GLU A 433 4.84 -13.91 -23.75
CA GLU A 433 6.18 -14.31 -24.16
C GLU A 433 6.79 -13.31 -25.15
N MET A 434 6.02 -12.94 -26.19
CA MET A 434 6.46 -11.94 -27.16
C MET A 434 6.74 -10.59 -26.50
N LEU A 435 5.84 -10.13 -25.62
CA LEU A 435 5.99 -8.87 -24.92
C LEU A 435 7.19 -8.84 -23.97
N LEU A 436 7.48 -9.96 -23.30
CA LEU A 436 8.67 -10.08 -22.45
C LEU A 436 9.95 -9.95 -23.26
N TRP A 437 10.04 -10.68 -24.38
CA TRP A 437 11.20 -10.60 -25.27
C TRP A 437 11.37 -9.20 -25.87
N GLU A 438 10.29 -8.65 -26.43
CA GLU A 438 10.26 -7.32 -27.05
C GLU A 438 10.58 -6.20 -26.06
N PHE A 439 10.22 -6.34 -24.78
CA PHE A 439 10.62 -5.38 -23.74
C PHE A 439 12.14 -5.28 -23.64
N PHE A 440 12.83 -6.42 -23.63
CA PHE A 440 14.28 -6.45 -23.55
C PHE A 440 14.93 -5.88 -24.81
N VAL A 441 14.42 -6.22 -26.00
CA VAL A 441 14.91 -5.66 -27.28
C VAL A 441 14.72 -4.14 -27.32
N PHE A 442 13.54 -3.67 -26.92
CA PHE A 442 13.20 -2.25 -26.89
C PHE A 442 14.17 -1.46 -26.02
N TYR A 443 14.43 -1.92 -24.80
CA TYR A 443 15.31 -1.20 -23.88
C TYR A 443 16.81 -1.48 -24.05
N ALA A 444 17.19 -2.56 -24.73
CA ALA A 444 18.57 -2.78 -25.19
C ALA A 444 19.02 -1.75 -26.23
N THR A 445 18.09 -1.18 -27.00
CA THR A 445 18.35 -0.27 -28.11
C THR A 445 17.83 1.15 -27.89
N PHE A 446 17.06 1.38 -26.81
CA PHE A 446 16.50 2.68 -26.48
C PHE A 446 17.60 3.75 -26.40
N PRO A 447 17.45 4.91 -27.08
CA PRO A 447 18.47 5.95 -27.15
C PRO A 447 18.53 6.77 -25.85
N PHE A 448 18.87 6.12 -24.74
CA PHE A 448 18.92 6.72 -23.42
C PHE A 448 19.86 7.90 -23.33
N SER A 449 20.82 8.11 -24.24
CA SER A 449 21.69 9.29 -24.21
C SER A 449 20.92 10.58 -24.53
N LYS A 450 19.93 10.53 -25.43
CA LYS A 450 19.23 11.70 -25.99
C LYS A 450 17.78 11.79 -25.56
N MET A 451 17.13 10.63 -25.39
CA MET A 451 15.68 10.56 -25.22
C MET A 451 15.28 10.29 -23.76
N SER A 452 14.08 10.74 -23.44
CA SER A 452 13.38 10.57 -22.19
C SER A 452 12.07 9.82 -22.39
N ILE A 453 11.60 9.19 -21.33
CA ILE A 453 10.37 8.41 -21.29
C ILE A 453 9.21 9.29 -20.83
N ASN A 454 8.15 9.36 -21.63
CA ASN A 454 6.94 10.13 -21.33
C ASN A 454 5.67 9.29 -21.56
N ILE A 455 5.02 8.87 -20.47
CA ILE A 455 3.76 8.10 -20.51
C ILE A 455 2.49 8.96 -20.68
N ARG A 456 2.62 10.29 -20.60
CA ARG A 456 1.53 11.21 -20.98
C ARG A 456 1.27 11.17 -22.46
N LYS A 457 2.33 11.22 -23.25
CA LYS A 457 2.26 11.24 -24.72
C LYS A 457 2.45 9.87 -25.37
N GLY A 458 2.94 8.87 -24.62
CA GLY A 458 3.31 7.56 -25.18
C GLY A 458 4.40 7.66 -26.24
N LYS A 459 5.31 8.64 -26.10
CA LYS A 459 6.37 8.92 -27.07
C LYS A 459 7.66 9.31 -26.36
N GLU A 460 8.77 9.01 -27.02
CA GLU A 460 10.08 9.48 -26.63
C GLU A 460 10.17 11.00 -26.84
N GLN A 461 10.90 11.69 -25.97
CA GLN A 461 11.14 13.12 -26.11
C GLN A 461 12.59 13.46 -25.81
N ASN A 462 13.09 14.54 -26.41
CA ASN A 462 14.40 15.09 -26.02
C ASN A 462 14.45 15.33 -24.50
N LYS A 463 15.57 14.98 -23.89
CA LYS A 463 15.75 15.17 -22.45
C LYS A 463 15.72 16.66 -22.08
N PRO A 464 14.96 17.04 -21.03
CA PRO A 464 14.98 18.41 -20.51
C PRO A 464 16.20 18.69 -19.63
N GLU A 465 16.84 17.66 -19.08
CA GLU A 465 18.05 17.77 -18.25
C GLU A 465 19.07 16.65 -18.57
N VAL A 466 20.34 16.91 -18.27
CA VAL A 466 21.40 15.89 -18.37
C VAL A 466 21.28 14.93 -17.19
N ALA A 467 20.74 13.74 -17.47
CA ALA A 467 20.67 12.63 -16.53
C ALA A 467 20.88 11.32 -17.30
N PRO A 468 21.47 10.26 -16.74
CA PRO A 468 21.61 8.98 -17.43
C PRO A 468 20.25 8.43 -17.89
N LEU A 469 19.31 8.29 -16.94
CA LEU A 469 17.93 7.88 -17.20
C LEU A 469 16.98 9.03 -16.86
N HIS A 470 16.12 9.40 -17.82
CA HIS A 470 15.11 10.43 -17.62
C HIS A 470 13.71 9.88 -17.87
N ILE A 471 12.92 9.78 -16.81
CA ILE A 471 11.52 9.37 -16.85
C ILE A 471 10.71 10.52 -16.27
N GLN A 472 9.87 11.15 -17.09
CA GLN A 472 9.02 12.24 -16.62
C GLN A 472 7.95 11.71 -15.66
N ASN A 473 7.80 12.37 -14.50
CA ASN A 473 6.68 12.08 -13.61
C ASN A 473 5.36 12.41 -14.34
N PRO A 474 4.38 11.49 -14.35
CA PRO A 474 3.13 11.68 -15.09
C PRO A 474 2.34 12.91 -14.65
N PHE A 475 2.44 13.33 -13.38
CA PHE A 475 1.64 14.43 -12.85
C PHE A 475 2.51 15.66 -12.52
N GLU A 476 3.72 15.48 -12.00
CA GLU A 476 4.68 16.57 -11.77
C GLU A 476 5.65 16.69 -12.96
N THR A 477 5.23 17.27 -14.08
CA THR A 477 5.97 17.18 -15.36
C THR A 477 7.40 17.75 -15.35
N SER A 478 7.75 18.59 -14.37
CA SER A 478 9.11 19.11 -14.14
C SER A 478 10.04 18.10 -13.42
N LEU A 479 9.51 17.00 -12.91
CA LEU A 479 10.24 16.02 -12.12
C LEU A 479 10.67 14.80 -12.94
N ASN A 480 11.95 14.45 -12.81
CA ASN A 480 12.50 13.18 -13.25
C ASN A 480 12.42 12.13 -12.13
N VAL A 481 11.61 11.09 -12.30
CA VAL A 481 11.40 10.03 -11.28
C VAL A 481 12.59 9.06 -11.17
N SER A 482 13.56 9.16 -12.08
CA SER A 482 14.79 8.37 -12.09
C SER A 482 16.04 9.23 -11.88
N LYS A 483 15.90 10.43 -11.30
CA LYS A 483 17.03 11.36 -11.07
C LYS A 483 18.15 10.79 -10.20
N ASN A 484 17.84 9.78 -9.37
CA ASN A 484 18.83 9.08 -8.56
C ASN A 484 19.72 8.12 -9.37
N VAL A 485 19.30 7.72 -10.58
CA VAL A 485 19.97 6.67 -11.36
C VAL A 485 21.24 7.20 -12.01
N ASN A 486 22.37 6.52 -11.76
CA ASN A 486 23.66 6.86 -12.37
C ASN A 486 23.94 6.02 -13.63
N SER A 487 24.97 6.41 -14.40
CA SER A 487 25.32 5.73 -15.66
C SER A 487 25.63 4.25 -15.45
N THR A 488 26.38 3.90 -14.41
CA THR A 488 26.74 2.50 -14.12
C THR A 488 25.51 1.61 -13.94
N GLN A 489 24.46 2.09 -13.27
CA GLN A 489 23.23 1.30 -13.11
C GLN A 489 22.42 1.22 -14.40
N LEU A 490 22.40 2.29 -15.19
CA LEU A 490 21.74 2.27 -16.49
C LEU A 490 22.46 1.34 -17.49
N ASP A 491 23.78 1.43 -17.58
CA ASP A 491 24.60 0.59 -18.46
C ASP A 491 24.41 -0.89 -18.10
N ARG A 492 24.36 -1.20 -16.79
CA ARG A 492 24.05 -2.54 -16.30
C ARG A 492 22.65 -3.00 -16.72
N PHE A 493 21.65 -2.13 -16.63
CA PHE A 493 20.28 -2.45 -17.07
C PHE A 493 20.24 -2.74 -18.58
N VAL A 494 20.92 -1.93 -19.40
CA VAL A 494 21.00 -2.14 -20.85
C VAL A 494 21.71 -3.45 -21.19
N ALA A 495 22.86 -3.73 -20.56
CA ALA A 495 23.60 -4.97 -20.77
C ALA A 495 22.77 -6.22 -20.41
N LEU A 496 22.02 -6.17 -19.30
CA LEU A 496 21.13 -7.26 -18.91
C LEU A 496 19.93 -7.40 -19.84
N CYS A 497 19.41 -6.31 -20.42
CA CYS A 497 18.39 -6.39 -21.47
C CYS A 497 18.94 -7.08 -22.72
N GLN A 498 20.16 -6.75 -23.14
CA GLN A 498 20.83 -7.40 -24.27
C GLN A 498 21.00 -8.91 -24.01
N GLU A 499 21.57 -9.28 -22.86
CA GLU A 499 21.73 -10.68 -22.44
C GLU A 499 20.39 -11.42 -22.39
N SER A 500 19.38 -10.82 -21.76
CA SER A 500 18.05 -11.45 -21.62
C SER A 500 17.35 -11.62 -22.96
N SER A 501 17.47 -10.64 -23.87
CA SER A 501 16.90 -10.74 -25.22
C SER A 501 17.55 -11.87 -26.04
N TRP A 502 18.86 -12.09 -25.87
CA TRP A 502 19.58 -13.18 -26.51
C TRP A 502 19.20 -14.54 -25.90
N LEU A 503 19.10 -14.62 -24.57
CA LEU A 503 18.68 -15.84 -23.88
C LEU A 503 17.29 -16.30 -24.28
N VAL A 504 16.34 -15.38 -24.48
CA VAL A 504 14.97 -15.74 -24.92
C VAL A 504 14.93 -16.16 -26.40
N GLN A 505 15.92 -15.83 -27.22
CA GLN A 505 15.96 -16.28 -28.63
C GLN A 505 16.51 -17.70 -28.80
N GLN A 506 17.20 -18.24 -27.80
CA GLN A 506 17.76 -19.58 -27.94
C GLN A 506 16.67 -20.64 -27.87
N SER A 507 16.64 -21.56 -28.84
CA SER A 507 15.67 -22.67 -28.85
C SER A 507 15.80 -23.59 -27.64
N GLU A 508 17.01 -23.68 -27.08
CA GLU A 508 17.34 -24.49 -25.90
C GLU A 508 16.80 -23.95 -24.58
N THR A 509 16.43 -22.68 -24.52
CA THR A 509 15.83 -22.03 -23.35
C THR A 509 14.32 -21.94 -23.47
N ASN A 510 13.71 -22.11 -24.65
CA ASN A 510 12.26 -21.98 -24.84
C ASN A 510 11.48 -23.30 -24.81
N THR A 511 12.14 -24.42 -24.52
CA THR A 511 11.47 -25.73 -24.44
C THR A 511 11.66 -26.34 -23.05
N PRO A 512 10.63 -27.01 -22.49
CA PRO A 512 10.78 -27.77 -21.27
C PRO A 512 11.89 -28.81 -21.44
N LYS A 513 13.00 -28.63 -20.74
CA LYS A 513 14.04 -29.65 -20.65
C LYS A 513 13.59 -30.68 -19.63
N GLY A 514 13.87 -31.95 -19.91
CA GLY A 514 13.57 -33.06 -19.01
C GLY A 514 14.22 -32.90 -17.63
N VAL A 515 13.97 -33.89 -16.79
CA VAL A 515 14.47 -33.91 -15.42
C VAL A 515 16.00 -33.95 -15.40
N SER A 516 16.63 -33.08 -14.60
CA SER A 516 18.08 -33.10 -14.38
C SER A 516 18.52 -34.37 -13.65
N GLY A 517 19.83 -34.67 -13.62
CA GLY A 517 20.37 -35.89 -13.00
C GLY A 517 20.04 -36.09 -11.51
N ASP A 518 19.55 -35.05 -10.83
CA ASP A 518 19.12 -35.07 -9.41
C ASP A 518 17.58 -35.14 -9.23
N GLY A 519 16.81 -35.39 -10.30
CA GLY A 519 15.35 -35.50 -10.19
C GLY A 519 14.59 -34.17 -10.19
N SER A 520 15.26 -33.01 -10.21
CA SER A 520 14.62 -31.68 -10.32
C SER A 520 14.41 -31.22 -11.77
N PRO A 521 13.33 -30.47 -12.08
CA PRO A 521 13.12 -29.90 -13.42
C PRO A 521 14.24 -28.92 -13.77
N THR A 522 14.73 -28.98 -15.01
CA THR A 522 15.79 -28.07 -15.49
C THR A 522 15.19 -26.69 -15.78
N PRO A 523 15.77 -25.58 -15.26
CA PRO A 523 15.25 -24.24 -15.54
C PRO A 523 15.27 -23.87 -17.02
N TRP A 524 14.13 -23.39 -17.50
CA TRP A 524 13.90 -22.96 -18.88
C TRP A 524 12.94 -21.76 -18.90
N GLY A 525 12.87 -21.06 -20.02
CA GLY A 525 12.01 -19.90 -20.24
C GLY A 525 12.32 -18.75 -19.29
N LEU A 526 11.29 -18.24 -18.64
CA LEU A 526 11.43 -17.26 -17.56
C LEU A 526 12.25 -17.79 -16.39
N ALA A 527 12.17 -19.09 -16.06
CA ALA A 527 12.95 -19.66 -14.96
C ALA A 527 14.46 -19.53 -15.22
N ALA A 528 14.89 -19.71 -16.46
CA ALA A 528 16.29 -19.51 -16.87
C ALA A 528 16.71 -18.03 -16.76
N LEU A 529 15.84 -17.08 -17.11
CA LEU A 529 16.11 -15.64 -16.95
C LEU A 529 16.25 -15.19 -15.48
N LEU A 530 15.75 -15.98 -14.54
CA LEU A 530 15.86 -15.72 -13.10
C LEU A 530 17.07 -16.39 -12.45
N LEU A 531 17.90 -17.11 -13.22
CA LEU A 531 19.19 -17.55 -12.73
C LEU A 531 20.16 -16.37 -12.64
N PRO A 532 21.11 -16.38 -11.68
CA PRO A 532 22.17 -15.37 -11.64
C PRO A 532 22.93 -15.33 -12.98
N SER A 533 23.12 -14.13 -13.54
CA SER A 533 23.86 -13.95 -14.81
C SER A 533 25.25 -14.60 -14.75
N GLN A 534 25.64 -15.25 -15.85
CA GLN A 534 26.93 -15.90 -16.07
C GLN A 534 28.02 -14.90 -16.51
N VAL A 535 27.68 -13.61 -16.70
CA VAL A 535 28.66 -12.60 -17.11
C VAL A 535 29.65 -12.34 -15.97
N GLU A 536 30.80 -13.02 -16.04
CA GLU A 536 31.99 -12.69 -15.26
C GLU A 536 32.47 -11.28 -15.64
N GLY A 537 31.99 -10.27 -14.92
CA GLY A 537 32.39 -8.91 -15.27
C GLY A 537 31.70 -7.79 -14.53
N ILE A 538 31.49 -7.92 -13.21
CA ILE A 538 31.56 -6.86 -12.19
C ILE A 538 31.31 -7.60 -10.87
N LYS A 539 32.39 -8.10 -10.27
CA LYS A 539 32.37 -8.56 -8.88
C LYS A 539 32.02 -7.35 -8.01
N GLY A 540 30.74 -7.13 -7.76
CA GLY A 540 30.34 -6.49 -6.52
C GLY A 540 31.00 -7.30 -5.41
N ARG A 541 31.97 -6.67 -4.70
CA ARG A 541 32.66 -7.22 -3.53
C ARG A 541 31.75 -8.22 -2.84
N LYS A 542 32.16 -9.49 -2.73
CA LYS A 542 31.46 -10.56 -2.00
C LYS A 542 30.72 -9.95 -0.81
N LYS A 543 29.43 -9.66 -0.99
CA LYS A 543 28.59 -9.23 0.12
C LYS A 543 28.47 -10.51 0.92
N ARG A 544 29.18 -10.59 2.06
CA ARG A 544 28.79 -11.49 3.14
C ARG A 544 27.28 -11.32 3.26
N ARG A 545 26.50 -12.36 2.91
CA ARG A 545 25.06 -12.41 3.14
C ARG A 545 24.86 -12.01 4.60
N ARG A 546 24.35 -10.80 4.84
CA ARG A 546 23.77 -10.48 6.13
C ARG A 546 22.35 -11.02 6.03
N GLU A 547 22.13 -12.13 6.70
CA GLU A 547 20.82 -12.70 6.94
C GLU A 547 19.88 -11.62 7.52
N PRO A 548 18.56 -11.74 7.28
CA PRO A 548 17.56 -10.88 7.91
C PRO A 548 17.81 -10.78 9.41
N ALA A 549 17.60 -9.59 10.00
CA ALA A 549 17.80 -9.37 11.44
C ALA A 549 17.03 -10.40 12.30
N SER A 550 15.89 -10.88 11.81
CA SER A 550 15.09 -11.94 12.42
C SER A 550 15.80 -13.30 12.48
N GLU A 551 16.50 -13.72 11.42
CA GLU A 551 17.27 -14.98 11.40
C GLU A 551 18.51 -14.89 12.28
N ARG A 552 19.17 -13.73 12.31
CA ARG A 552 20.34 -13.50 13.18
C ARG A 552 19.96 -13.54 14.66
N ILE A 553 18.79 -13.01 15.02
CA ILE A 553 18.25 -13.07 16.38
C ILE A 553 17.82 -14.51 16.71
N LYS A 554 17.17 -15.23 15.80
CA LYS A 554 16.84 -16.67 15.97
C LYS A 554 18.10 -17.51 16.22
N SER A 555 19.12 -17.35 15.39
CA SER A 555 20.42 -18.03 15.51
C SER A 555 21.13 -17.71 16.84
N LEU A 556 21.11 -16.44 17.27
CA LEU A 556 21.65 -16.02 18.56
C LEU A 556 20.86 -16.62 19.74
N LEU A 557 19.54 -16.63 19.66
CA LEU A 557 18.67 -17.20 20.70
C LEU A 557 18.82 -18.73 20.78
N GLU A 558 18.96 -19.44 19.67
CA GLU A 558 19.25 -20.87 19.63
C GLU A 558 20.64 -21.19 20.19
N SER A 559 21.65 -20.38 19.86
CA SER A 559 23.01 -20.50 20.41
C SER A 559 23.05 -20.31 21.93
N LEU A 560 22.25 -19.36 22.46
CA LEU A 560 22.11 -19.14 23.90
C LEU A 560 21.33 -20.26 24.61
N LYS A 561 20.33 -20.85 23.93
CA LYS A 561 19.55 -21.98 24.46
C LYS A 561 20.40 -23.26 24.57
N ASN A 562 21.29 -23.50 23.60
CA ASN A 562 22.20 -24.64 23.62
C ASN A 562 23.32 -24.51 24.67
N LYS A 563 23.78 -23.28 24.97
CA LYS A 563 24.79 -23.05 26.03
C LYS A 563 24.26 -23.29 27.45
N ASN A 564 22.95 -23.20 27.68
CA ASN A 564 22.34 -23.45 28.99
C ASN A 564 21.99 -24.92 29.26
N GLN A 565 22.06 -25.81 28.27
CA GLN A 565 21.88 -27.25 28.47
C GLN A 565 23.18 -27.99 28.83
N GLY A 566 24.35 -27.38 28.62
CA GLY A 566 25.67 -27.97 28.94
C GLY A 566 26.18 -27.75 30.37
N LYS A 567 25.37 -27.21 31.29
CA LYS A 567 25.77 -26.93 32.70
C LYS A 567 24.93 -27.65 33.76
N LYS A 568 24.21 -28.70 33.37
CA LYS A 568 23.63 -29.68 34.30
C LYS A 568 23.95 -31.09 33.82
N SER A 569 25.18 -31.52 34.09
CA SER A 569 25.51 -32.92 34.32
C SER A 569 26.60 -33.00 35.36
#